data_AF-A0A849FZF8-F1
#
_entry.id   AF-A0A849FZF8-F1
#
_cell.length_a   1.000
_cell.length_b   1.000
_cell.length_c   1.000
_cell.angle_alpha   90.00
_cell.angle_beta   90.00
_cell.angle_gamma   90.00
#
_symmetry.space_group_name_H-M   'P 1'
#
loop_
_entity.id
_entity.type
_entity.pdbx_description
1 polymer ?
#
loop_
_entity_poly.entity_id
_entity_poly.type
_entity_poly.pdbx_seq_one_letter_code
_entity_poly.pdbx_strand_id
1 'polypeptide(L)'
;VLVIRASGSDGYNDYLYSDLGVTLQSVETIVFDNSSAAEDPFVLDRISKAEAIWIAGGDQWDYVSYWRNSSVGTLLNTHILIKQSPIGGTSAGMAILGGTYFSAENGTITSSTALNNPFANSLTLGYEDFLHAPYLQHTVTDTHYDDPDRKGRHITFLARMAADQGVIARGIACDEYTSVCIDENGIARVFGEYPTYDDFAYFLQANCEGPIDPEICQEGSPLTWDRNDAAVKVYFVQGDWEGTKHLDLNDWTTGSGGIWQNWWVESGSLTELENEEPECATNLNEESELDIFQLIEFSRPLNYIGVLEPDITVEVIDCRGVIIARSSGQRVDMSQAALGIYQVIVTDSNGRSGTVQVVKR
;
A
#
# COMPACT_ATOMS: atom_id res chain seq x y z
N VAL A 1 -18.03 -7.47 -10.44
CA VAL A 1 -16.69 -7.66 -9.85
C VAL A 1 -15.72 -8.09 -10.94
N LEU A 2 -14.55 -7.44 -11.02
CA LEU A 2 -13.48 -7.84 -11.94
C LEU A 2 -12.37 -8.54 -11.15
N VAL A 3 -12.06 -9.78 -11.51
CA VAL A 3 -10.92 -10.53 -10.98
C VAL A 3 -9.75 -10.31 -11.94
N ILE A 4 -8.62 -9.86 -11.42
CA ILE A 4 -7.38 -9.72 -12.19
C ILE A 4 -6.29 -10.61 -11.61
N ARG A 5 -5.53 -11.28 -12.49
CA ARG A 5 -4.51 -12.27 -12.12
C ARG A 5 -3.47 -12.43 -13.22
N ALA A 6 -2.30 -12.98 -12.91
CA ALA A 6 -1.20 -13.16 -13.87
C ALA A 6 -0.89 -14.63 -14.21
N SER A 7 -1.57 -15.57 -13.56
CA SER A 7 -1.42 -17.00 -13.80
C SER A 7 -2.71 -17.73 -13.43
N GLY A 8 -2.92 -18.96 -13.89
CA GLY A 8 -4.12 -19.76 -13.58
C GLY A 8 -5.31 -19.44 -14.48
N SER A 9 -6.53 -19.47 -13.93
CA SER A 9 -7.78 -19.39 -14.71
C SER A 9 -8.92 -18.68 -13.94
N ASP A 10 -10.18 -18.97 -14.22
CA ASP A 10 -11.36 -18.25 -13.74
C ASP A 10 -11.99 -18.81 -12.45
N GLY A 11 -11.21 -19.50 -11.61
CA GLY A 11 -11.73 -20.21 -10.42
C GLY A 11 -12.46 -19.37 -9.36
N TYR A 12 -12.42 -18.03 -9.43
CA TYR A 12 -13.20 -17.15 -8.57
C TYR A 12 -14.62 -16.88 -9.10
N ASN A 13 -14.88 -17.11 -10.39
CA ASN A 13 -16.13 -16.71 -11.04
C ASN A 13 -17.35 -17.38 -10.40
N ASP A 14 -17.33 -18.71 -10.28
CA ASP A 14 -18.45 -19.48 -9.74
C ASP A 14 -18.71 -19.11 -8.28
N TYR A 15 -17.64 -19.05 -7.47
CA TYR A 15 -17.73 -18.66 -6.07
C TYR A 15 -18.36 -17.28 -5.89
N LEU A 16 -17.81 -16.25 -6.55
CA LEU A 16 -18.29 -14.89 -6.41
C LEU A 16 -19.71 -14.71 -6.96
N TYR A 17 -20.03 -15.35 -8.09
CA TYR A 17 -21.31 -15.15 -8.77
C TYR A 17 -22.45 -15.95 -8.15
N SER A 18 -22.18 -17.17 -7.66
CA SER A 18 -23.23 -18.12 -7.26
C SER A 18 -23.15 -18.53 -5.79
N ASP A 19 -21.95 -18.73 -5.24
CA ASP A 19 -21.79 -19.40 -3.94
C ASP A 19 -21.64 -18.43 -2.75
N LEU A 20 -21.13 -17.22 -3.00
CA LEU A 20 -20.89 -16.20 -1.97
C LEU A 20 -22.17 -15.76 -1.23
N GLY A 21 -23.34 -16.04 -1.80
CA GLY A 21 -24.65 -15.72 -1.18
C GLY A 21 -25.07 -14.25 -1.33
N VAL A 22 -24.35 -13.48 -2.15
CA VAL A 22 -24.71 -12.11 -2.54
C VAL A 22 -25.02 -12.06 -4.04
N THR A 23 -25.98 -11.22 -4.44
CA THR A 23 -26.33 -11.09 -5.86
C THR A 23 -25.38 -10.13 -6.56
N LEU A 24 -24.60 -10.64 -7.52
CA LEU A 24 -23.74 -9.83 -8.39
C LEU A 24 -24.33 -9.75 -9.81
N GLN A 25 -24.23 -8.60 -10.46
CA GLN A 25 -24.66 -8.41 -11.85
C GLN A 25 -23.71 -9.10 -12.85
N SER A 26 -22.41 -9.10 -12.55
CA SER A 26 -21.39 -9.77 -13.36
C SER A 26 -20.13 -10.08 -12.56
N VAL A 27 -19.48 -11.18 -12.93
CA VAL A 27 -18.10 -11.50 -12.57
C VAL A 27 -17.33 -11.80 -13.84
N GLU A 28 -16.18 -11.19 -14.01
CA GLU A 28 -15.28 -11.40 -15.15
C GLU A 28 -13.85 -11.60 -14.62
N THR A 29 -13.10 -12.53 -15.21
CA THR A 29 -11.68 -12.73 -14.89
C THR A 29 -10.83 -12.33 -16.08
N ILE A 30 -9.79 -11.53 -15.84
CA ILE A 30 -8.71 -11.26 -16.79
C ILE A 30 -7.43 -11.92 -16.28
N VAL A 31 -6.86 -12.78 -17.11
CA VAL A 31 -5.53 -13.38 -16.91
C VAL A 31 -4.52 -12.63 -17.78
N PHE A 32 -3.53 -12.01 -17.14
CA PHE A 32 -2.44 -11.30 -17.80
C PHE A 32 -1.30 -12.27 -18.10
N ASP A 33 -1.18 -12.71 -19.36
CA ASP A 33 -0.12 -13.64 -19.76
C ASP A 33 1.26 -12.97 -19.90
N ASN A 34 1.31 -11.64 -20.01
CA ASN A 34 2.53 -10.83 -20.06
C ASN A 34 2.21 -9.32 -19.93
N SER A 35 3.24 -8.49 -19.81
CA SER A 35 3.14 -7.03 -19.63
C SER A 35 2.44 -6.29 -20.77
N SER A 36 2.41 -6.80 -22.01
CA SER A 36 1.74 -6.10 -23.12
C SER A 36 0.22 -6.02 -22.95
N ALA A 37 -0.38 -6.96 -22.21
CA ALA A 37 -1.80 -6.92 -21.87
C ALA A 37 -2.17 -5.71 -20.99
N ALA A 38 -1.20 -5.10 -20.33
CA ALA A 38 -1.41 -3.88 -19.54
C ALA A 38 -1.68 -2.63 -20.38
N GLU A 39 -1.54 -2.72 -21.70
CA GLU A 39 -1.88 -1.66 -22.66
C GLU A 39 -3.03 -2.06 -23.60
N ASP A 40 -3.59 -3.26 -23.43
CA ASP A 40 -4.64 -3.76 -24.31
C ASP A 40 -5.96 -2.97 -24.11
N PRO A 41 -6.55 -2.38 -25.17
CA PRO A 41 -7.75 -1.55 -25.03
C PRO A 41 -8.96 -2.26 -24.44
N PHE A 42 -9.12 -3.56 -24.65
CA PHE A 42 -10.21 -4.34 -24.06
C PHE A 42 -9.99 -4.48 -22.55
N VAL A 43 -8.78 -4.81 -22.12
CA VAL A 43 -8.41 -4.90 -20.69
C VAL A 43 -8.63 -3.57 -19.99
N LEU A 44 -8.16 -2.47 -20.59
CA LEU A 44 -8.32 -1.13 -20.05
C LEU A 44 -9.79 -0.72 -19.94
N ASP A 45 -10.62 -1.07 -20.92
CA ASP A 45 -12.06 -0.82 -20.87
C ASP A 45 -12.73 -1.57 -19.71
N ARG A 46 -12.40 -2.87 -19.51
CA ARG A 46 -12.94 -3.68 -18.40
C ARG A 46 -12.57 -3.11 -17.03
N ILE A 47 -11.31 -2.78 -16.80
CA ILE A 47 -10.86 -2.19 -15.52
C ILE A 47 -11.53 -0.84 -15.30
N SER A 48 -11.63 0.01 -16.33
CA SER A 48 -12.27 1.32 -16.21
C SER A 48 -13.75 1.24 -15.82
N LYS A 49 -14.44 0.12 -16.08
CA LYS A 49 -15.86 -0.11 -15.76
C LYS A 49 -16.08 -0.92 -14.49
N ALA A 50 -15.02 -1.48 -13.89
CA ALA A 50 -15.15 -2.28 -12.68
C ALA A 50 -15.68 -1.43 -11.51
N GLU A 51 -16.62 -1.99 -10.76
CA GLU A 51 -17.18 -1.44 -9.50
C GLU A 51 -16.51 -2.05 -8.26
N ALA A 52 -15.85 -3.19 -8.43
CA ALA A 52 -14.99 -3.82 -7.43
C ALA A 52 -13.92 -4.63 -8.15
N ILE A 53 -12.69 -4.61 -7.64
CA ILE A 53 -11.55 -5.34 -8.20
C ILE A 53 -11.01 -6.33 -7.17
N TRP A 54 -10.77 -7.57 -7.58
CA TRP A 54 -10.14 -8.60 -6.78
C TRP A 54 -8.83 -9.07 -7.43
N ILE A 55 -7.71 -8.93 -6.73
CA ILE A 55 -6.39 -9.34 -7.20
C ILE A 55 -6.08 -10.72 -6.64
N ALA A 56 -5.97 -11.73 -7.51
CA ALA A 56 -5.75 -13.09 -7.08
C ALA A 56 -4.32 -13.32 -6.53
N GLY A 57 -4.12 -14.45 -5.86
CA GLY A 57 -2.78 -14.96 -5.57
C GLY A 57 -2.00 -15.34 -6.83
N GLY A 58 -0.70 -15.60 -6.68
CA GLY A 58 0.23 -15.85 -7.78
C GLY A 58 1.66 -15.47 -7.41
N ASP A 59 2.44 -15.04 -8.39
CA ASP A 59 3.75 -14.44 -8.19
C ASP A 59 3.60 -12.92 -8.06
N GLN A 60 4.17 -12.33 -7.01
CA GLN A 60 4.14 -10.87 -6.80
C GLN A 60 4.83 -10.14 -7.95
N TRP A 61 5.92 -10.73 -8.48
CA TRP A 61 6.73 -10.08 -9.49
C TRP A 61 6.00 -9.93 -10.83
N ASP A 62 5.12 -10.88 -11.18
CA ASP A 62 4.29 -10.74 -12.38
C ASP A 62 3.39 -9.49 -12.29
N TYR A 63 2.77 -9.24 -11.13
CA TYR A 63 1.93 -8.06 -10.95
C TYR A 63 2.73 -6.76 -11.02
N VAL A 64 3.86 -6.71 -10.34
CA VAL A 64 4.74 -5.53 -10.35
C VAL A 64 5.27 -5.28 -11.76
N SER A 65 5.81 -6.31 -12.42
CA SER A 65 6.45 -6.18 -13.74
C SER A 65 5.46 -5.92 -14.86
N TYR A 66 4.19 -6.34 -14.74
CA TYR A 66 3.18 -6.10 -15.76
C TYR A 66 2.45 -4.76 -15.56
N TRP A 67 2.18 -4.35 -14.32
CA TRP A 67 1.24 -3.25 -14.06
C TRP A 67 1.90 -1.96 -13.57
N ARG A 68 3.09 -2.03 -12.96
CA ARG A 68 3.79 -0.81 -12.54
C ARG A 68 4.17 0.01 -13.77
N ASN A 69 3.93 1.32 -13.70
CA ASN A 69 4.20 2.27 -14.80
C ASN A 69 3.49 1.94 -16.13
N SER A 70 2.31 1.31 -16.08
CA SER A 70 1.48 1.04 -17.27
C SER A 70 0.10 1.71 -17.20
N SER A 71 -0.65 1.61 -18.30
CA SER A 71 -2.05 2.07 -18.34
C SER A 71 -2.94 1.31 -17.36
N VAL A 72 -2.68 0.02 -17.08
CA VAL A 72 -3.37 -0.73 -16.03
C VAL A 72 -3.05 -0.17 -14.65
N GLY A 73 -1.78 0.04 -14.29
CA GLY A 73 -1.42 0.66 -13.01
C GLY A 73 -2.08 2.03 -12.82
N THR A 74 -2.14 2.84 -13.88
CA THR A 74 -2.84 4.13 -13.86
C THR A 74 -4.35 3.95 -13.58
N LEU A 75 -5.00 2.97 -14.19
CA LEU A 75 -6.43 2.71 -13.98
C LEU A 75 -6.73 2.12 -12.60
N LEU A 76 -5.83 1.30 -12.04
CA LEU A 76 -5.95 0.79 -10.67
C LEU A 76 -5.89 1.95 -9.67
N ASN A 77 -4.91 2.85 -9.81
CA ASN A 77 -4.84 4.06 -8.98
C ASN A 77 -6.06 4.97 -9.21
N THR A 78 -6.58 5.09 -10.43
CA THR A 78 -7.84 5.81 -10.69
C THR A 78 -9.04 5.16 -9.97
N HIS A 79 -9.11 3.83 -9.95
CA HIS A 79 -10.16 3.09 -9.27
C HIS A 79 -10.11 3.30 -7.75
N ILE A 80 -8.91 3.30 -7.18
CA ILE A 80 -8.66 3.55 -5.76
C ILE A 80 -8.99 5.00 -5.39
N LEU A 81 -8.34 5.96 -6.05
CA LEU A 81 -8.31 7.35 -5.59
C LEU A 81 -9.50 8.18 -6.07
N ILE A 82 -10.00 7.91 -7.28
CA ILE A 82 -11.04 8.75 -7.90
C ILE A 82 -12.42 8.09 -7.77
N LYS A 83 -12.51 6.79 -8.06
CA LYS A 83 -13.78 6.08 -7.90
C LYS A 83 -14.05 5.70 -6.44
N GLN A 84 -13.01 5.64 -5.60
CA GLN A 84 -13.09 5.19 -4.20
C GLN A 84 -13.90 3.89 -4.07
N SER A 85 -13.65 2.98 -5.01
CA SER A 85 -14.41 1.72 -5.14
C SER A 85 -13.59 0.56 -4.57
N PRO A 86 -14.23 -0.49 -4.02
CA PRO A 86 -13.50 -1.58 -3.37
C PRO A 86 -12.44 -2.22 -4.26
N ILE A 87 -11.26 -2.41 -3.68
CA ILE A 87 -10.18 -3.24 -4.22
C ILE A 87 -9.61 -4.08 -3.09
N GLY A 88 -9.28 -5.33 -3.37
CA GLY A 88 -8.64 -6.22 -2.42
C GLY A 88 -7.91 -7.33 -3.15
N GLY A 89 -7.18 -8.14 -2.39
CA GLY A 89 -6.49 -9.28 -2.96
C GLY A 89 -6.07 -10.28 -1.90
N THR A 90 -5.58 -11.43 -2.36
CA THR A 90 -5.09 -12.50 -1.51
C THR A 90 -3.67 -12.88 -1.90
N SER A 91 -2.85 -13.29 -0.93
CA SER A 91 -1.46 -13.69 -1.17
C SER A 91 -0.71 -12.58 -1.93
N ALA A 92 -0.16 -12.88 -3.10
CA ALA A 92 0.48 -11.90 -3.97
C ALA A 92 -0.38 -10.67 -4.30
N GLY A 93 -1.71 -10.80 -4.36
CA GLY A 93 -2.61 -9.69 -4.60
C GLY A 93 -2.73 -8.73 -3.42
N MET A 94 -2.59 -9.21 -2.17
CA MET A 94 -2.49 -8.36 -0.99
C MET A 94 -1.10 -7.72 -0.90
N ALA A 95 -0.04 -8.49 -1.18
CA ALA A 95 1.36 -8.08 -1.03
C ALA A 95 1.75 -6.79 -1.79
N ILE A 96 0.99 -6.42 -2.82
CA ILE A 96 1.23 -5.24 -3.67
C ILE A 96 0.35 -4.03 -3.33
N LEU A 97 -0.54 -4.11 -2.34
CA LEU A 97 -1.48 -3.04 -2.00
C LEU A 97 -0.85 -1.93 -1.14
N GLY A 98 0.23 -2.24 -0.43
CA GLY A 98 0.97 -1.26 0.36
C GLY A 98 1.69 -0.24 -0.50
N GLY A 99 1.88 0.97 0.02
CA GLY A 99 2.74 1.99 -0.61
C GLY A 99 4.16 1.47 -0.75
N THR A 100 4.62 0.62 0.18
CA THR A 100 5.80 -0.23 0.00
C THR A 100 5.40 -1.67 -0.28
N TYR A 101 6.15 -2.36 -1.16
CA TYR A 101 5.91 -3.78 -1.44
C TYR A 101 7.22 -4.55 -1.58
N PHE A 102 7.18 -5.83 -1.17
CA PHE A 102 8.22 -6.80 -1.49
C PHE A 102 8.00 -7.36 -2.90
N SER A 103 8.92 -7.09 -3.83
CA SER A 103 8.69 -7.37 -5.26
C SER A 103 8.78 -8.85 -5.62
N ALA A 104 9.50 -9.64 -4.83
CA ALA A 104 9.86 -11.03 -5.12
C ALA A 104 10.53 -11.27 -6.49
N GLU A 105 11.11 -10.23 -7.12
CA GLU A 105 11.77 -10.34 -8.44
C GLU A 105 12.83 -11.44 -8.49
N ASN A 106 13.56 -11.60 -7.39
CA ASN A 106 14.63 -12.60 -7.23
C ASN A 106 14.19 -13.78 -6.35
N GLY A 107 12.88 -14.07 -6.32
CA GLY A 107 12.27 -15.09 -5.49
C GLY A 107 11.95 -14.61 -4.07
N THR A 108 11.35 -15.51 -3.27
CA THR A 108 10.98 -15.21 -1.88
C THR A 108 12.20 -15.19 -0.95
N ILE A 109 12.02 -14.63 0.24
CA ILE A 109 13.01 -14.63 1.32
C ILE A 109 12.39 -15.18 2.62
N THR A 110 13.18 -15.96 3.36
CA THR A 110 12.80 -16.48 4.67
C THR A 110 13.19 -15.50 5.78
N SER A 111 12.52 -15.59 6.94
CA SER A 111 12.86 -14.80 8.12
C SER A 111 14.33 -14.92 8.51
N SER A 112 14.86 -16.15 8.55
CA SER A 112 16.28 -16.38 8.86
C SER A 112 17.23 -15.70 7.87
N THR A 113 16.95 -15.73 6.57
CA THR A 113 17.83 -15.09 5.57
C THR A 113 17.75 -13.58 5.65
N ALA A 114 16.55 -13.01 5.79
CA ALA A 114 16.35 -11.57 5.91
C ALA A 114 17.05 -11.01 7.16
N LEU A 115 16.85 -11.63 8.32
CA LEU A 115 17.46 -11.20 9.58
C LEU A 115 18.98 -11.27 9.56
N ASN A 116 19.58 -12.25 8.85
CA ASN A 116 21.04 -12.38 8.77
C ASN A 116 21.68 -11.53 7.66
N ASN A 117 20.90 -11.05 6.69
CA ASN A 117 21.37 -10.15 5.65
C ASN A 117 20.21 -9.31 5.09
N PRO A 118 19.96 -8.11 5.64
CA PRO A 118 18.90 -7.22 5.19
C PRO A 118 19.02 -6.76 3.73
N PHE A 119 20.18 -6.97 3.09
CA PHE A 119 20.44 -6.64 1.68
C PHE A 119 20.67 -7.89 0.83
N ALA A 120 20.14 -9.05 1.26
CA ALA A 120 20.14 -10.25 0.42
C ALA A 120 19.51 -9.95 -0.95
N ASN A 121 20.06 -10.54 -2.02
CA ASN A 121 19.58 -10.29 -3.39
C ASN A 121 18.09 -10.61 -3.59
N SER A 122 17.53 -11.52 -2.79
CA SER A 122 16.11 -11.85 -2.78
C SER A 122 15.24 -10.92 -1.94
N LEU A 123 15.80 -9.87 -1.33
CA LEU A 123 15.07 -8.81 -0.62
C LEU A 123 15.10 -7.54 -1.47
N THR A 124 14.06 -7.35 -2.28
CA THR A 124 13.87 -6.16 -3.11
C THR A 124 12.55 -5.50 -2.74
N LEU A 125 12.64 -4.25 -2.30
CA LEU A 125 11.49 -3.42 -1.94
C LEU A 125 11.27 -2.34 -3.01
N GLY A 126 10.01 -2.12 -3.38
CA GLY A 126 9.59 -0.91 -4.08
C GLY A 126 8.93 0.06 -3.10
N TYR A 127 9.11 1.36 -3.34
CA TYR A 127 8.67 2.43 -2.43
C TYR A 127 7.83 3.44 -3.20
N GLU A 128 6.55 3.54 -2.88
CA GLU A 128 5.59 4.55 -3.36
C GLU A 128 5.59 4.73 -4.89
N ASP A 129 5.87 3.64 -5.64
CA ASP A 129 6.06 3.69 -7.09
C ASP A 129 5.06 2.82 -7.88
N PHE A 130 4.02 2.29 -7.20
CA PHE A 130 3.07 1.36 -7.83
C PHE A 130 1.60 1.64 -7.52
N LEU A 131 1.08 1.18 -6.38
CA LEU A 131 -0.31 1.41 -5.96
C LEU A 131 -0.34 2.41 -4.80
N HIS A 132 -1.30 3.31 -4.82
CA HIS A 132 -1.45 4.38 -3.84
C HIS A 132 -2.78 4.22 -3.09
N ALA A 133 -2.89 3.14 -2.31
CA ALA A 133 -4.04 2.92 -1.44
C ALA A 133 -4.02 3.91 -0.25
N PRO A 134 -5.12 4.62 0.02
CA PRO A 134 -5.22 5.48 1.20
C PRO A 134 -4.88 4.71 2.48
N TYR A 135 -4.25 5.40 3.44
CA TYR A 135 -3.83 4.86 4.74
C TYR A 135 -2.68 3.85 4.69
N LEU A 136 -2.19 3.48 3.50
CA LEU A 136 -1.11 2.50 3.32
C LEU A 136 0.20 3.12 2.83
N GLN A 137 0.34 4.45 2.90
CA GLN A 137 1.63 5.11 2.70
C GLN A 137 2.63 4.61 3.73
N HIS A 138 3.88 4.41 3.30
CA HIS A 138 4.97 3.88 4.13
C HIS A 138 4.60 2.57 4.84
N THR A 139 3.69 1.80 4.26
CA THR A 139 3.21 0.52 4.78
C THR A 139 3.58 -0.59 3.81
N VAL A 140 4.27 -1.61 4.32
CA VAL A 140 4.49 -2.87 3.60
C VAL A 140 3.48 -3.91 4.07
N THR A 141 3.04 -4.78 3.16
CA THR A 141 2.13 -5.88 3.51
C THR A 141 2.83 -7.23 3.39
N ASP A 142 2.46 -8.17 4.24
CA ASP A 142 2.90 -9.56 4.14
C ASP A 142 1.72 -10.55 4.33
N THR A 143 1.86 -11.75 3.77
CA THR A 143 0.79 -12.75 3.68
C THR A 143 1.27 -14.12 4.13
N HIS A 144 0.35 -15.08 4.38
CA HIS A 144 0.69 -16.44 4.82
C HIS A 144 1.68 -16.42 5.99
N TYR A 145 1.41 -15.56 6.96
CA TYR A 145 2.41 -15.06 7.91
C TYR A 145 2.90 -16.13 8.90
N ASP A 146 2.10 -17.18 9.07
CA ASP A 146 2.28 -18.34 9.93
C ASP A 146 2.94 -19.56 9.25
N ASP A 147 2.87 -19.70 7.91
CA ASP A 147 3.50 -20.82 7.18
C ASP A 147 4.28 -20.39 5.90
N PRO A 148 5.63 -20.36 5.95
CA PRO A 148 6.47 -20.44 7.14
C PRO A 148 6.36 -19.15 7.98
N ASP A 149 6.94 -19.13 9.18
CA ASP A 149 7.07 -17.90 9.97
C ASP A 149 7.73 -16.77 9.17
N ARG A 150 6.99 -15.65 9.01
CA ARG A 150 7.40 -14.47 8.24
C ARG A 150 7.66 -13.23 9.09
N LYS A 151 7.58 -13.33 10.42
CA LYS A 151 7.82 -12.21 11.32
C LYS A 151 9.20 -11.59 11.15
N GLY A 152 10.24 -12.43 11.09
CA GLY A 152 11.62 -11.99 10.93
C GLY A 152 11.89 -11.30 9.60
N ARG A 153 11.26 -11.74 8.50
CA ARG A 153 11.45 -11.03 7.21
C ARG A 153 10.70 -9.71 7.18
N HIS A 154 9.50 -9.65 7.76
CA HIS A 154 8.67 -8.47 7.73
C HIS A 154 9.26 -7.34 8.60
N ILE A 155 9.76 -7.65 9.80
CA ILE A 155 10.50 -6.65 10.59
C ILE A 155 11.77 -6.18 9.88
N THR A 156 12.42 -7.06 9.09
CA THR A 156 13.56 -6.66 8.25
C THR A 156 13.13 -5.71 7.13
N PHE A 157 11.93 -5.88 6.55
CA PHE A 157 11.39 -4.94 5.57
C PHE A 157 11.18 -3.56 6.20
N LEU A 158 10.60 -3.50 7.40
CA LEU A 158 10.43 -2.24 8.15
C LEU A 158 11.79 -1.60 8.46
N ALA A 159 12.79 -2.38 8.85
CA ALA A 159 14.14 -1.88 9.13
C ALA A 159 14.78 -1.26 7.87
N ARG A 160 14.56 -1.89 6.71
CA ARG A 160 15.00 -1.37 5.41
C ARG A 160 14.24 -0.10 5.02
N MET A 161 12.94 -0.03 5.24
CA MET A 161 12.16 1.19 5.00
C MET A 161 12.67 2.36 5.85
N ALA A 162 12.87 2.14 7.16
CA ALA A 162 13.38 3.15 8.07
C ALA A 162 14.81 3.60 7.69
N ALA A 163 15.70 2.67 7.33
CA ALA A 163 17.07 2.99 6.93
C ALA A 163 17.18 3.64 5.54
N ASP A 164 16.43 3.14 4.56
CA ASP A 164 16.52 3.57 3.16
C ASP A 164 15.77 4.89 2.93
N GLN A 165 14.64 5.10 3.61
CA GLN A 165 13.73 6.23 3.36
C GLN A 165 13.62 7.21 4.54
N GLY A 166 14.06 6.84 5.74
CA GLY A 166 13.95 7.71 6.92
C GLY A 166 12.50 7.92 7.40
N VAL A 167 11.60 6.98 7.10
CA VAL A 167 10.17 7.06 7.41
C VAL A 167 9.81 6.21 8.62
N ILE A 168 8.70 6.55 9.29
CA ILE A 168 8.08 5.67 10.28
C ILE A 168 7.47 4.48 9.53
N ALA A 169 8.25 3.42 9.41
CA ALA A 169 7.87 2.24 8.65
C ALA A 169 6.72 1.49 9.32
N ARG A 170 5.70 1.15 8.53
CA ARG A 170 4.53 0.42 8.96
C ARG A 170 4.42 -0.92 8.24
N GLY A 171 3.73 -1.87 8.86
CA GLY A 171 3.51 -3.21 8.34
C GLY A 171 2.10 -3.70 8.61
N ILE A 172 1.48 -4.40 7.66
CA ILE A 172 0.24 -5.15 7.89
C ILE A 172 0.45 -6.58 7.40
N ALA A 173 0.25 -7.56 8.28
CA ALA A 173 0.33 -8.96 7.91
C ALA A 173 -0.92 -9.74 8.31
N CYS A 174 -1.23 -10.74 7.49
CA CYS A 174 -2.30 -11.71 7.75
C CYS A 174 -1.73 -13.14 7.70
N ASP A 175 -2.12 -13.94 8.67
CA ASP A 175 -2.02 -15.41 8.57
C ASP A 175 -2.89 -15.92 7.42
N GLU A 176 -2.75 -17.20 7.06
CA GLU A 176 -3.73 -17.83 6.17
C GLU A 176 -5.16 -17.68 6.73
N TYR A 177 -6.16 -17.68 5.84
CA TYR A 177 -7.59 -17.52 6.18
C TYR A 177 -7.99 -16.22 6.91
N THR A 178 -7.06 -15.31 7.14
CA THR A 178 -7.30 -14.01 7.77
C THR A 178 -7.44 -12.91 6.72
N SER A 179 -8.28 -11.90 6.97
CA SER A 179 -8.30 -10.68 6.15
C SER A 179 -8.41 -9.41 6.98
N VAL A 180 -7.80 -8.34 6.48
CA VAL A 180 -7.94 -6.98 7.00
C VAL A 180 -8.71 -6.16 5.97
N CYS A 181 -9.82 -5.55 6.37
CA CYS A 181 -10.61 -4.65 5.52
C CYS A 181 -10.55 -3.24 6.08
N ILE A 182 -10.07 -2.30 5.26
CA ILE A 182 -9.94 -0.88 5.61
C ILE A 182 -11.14 -0.14 5.02
N ASP A 183 -11.89 0.54 5.87
CA ASP A 183 -13.03 1.36 5.44
C ASP A 183 -12.62 2.77 5.03
N GLU A 184 -13.58 3.56 4.56
CA GLU A 184 -13.37 4.94 4.11
C GLU A 184 -12.92 5.92 5.21
N ASN A 185 -12.98 5.50 6.48
CA ASN A 185 -12.52 6.29 7.62
C ASN A 185 -11.13 5.83 8.10
N GLY A 186 -10.49 4.87 7.43
CA GLY A 186 -9.19 4.33 7.83
C GLY A 186 -9.27 3.29 8.94
N ILE A 187 -10.46 2.75 9.26
CA ILE A 187 -10.60 1.72 10.27
C ILE A 187 -10.33 0.33 9.65
N ALA A 188 -9.24 -0.30 10.06
CA ALA A 188 -8.82 -1.62 9.61
C ALA A 188 -9.42 -2.72 10.49
N ARG A 189 -10.50 -3.36 10.02
CA ARG A 189 -11.15 -4.48 10.73
C ARG A 189 -10.53 -5.82 10.36
N VAL A 190 -10.40 -6.70 11.35
CA VAL A 190 -9.78 -8.03 11.19
C VAL A 190 -10.86 -9.11 11.17
N PHE A 191 -10.95 -9.82 10.05
CA PHE A 191 -11.85 -10.95 9.86
C PHE A 191 -11.08 -12.28 9.89
N GLY A 192 -11.67 -13.27 10.53
CA GLY A 192 -11.18 -14.64 10.64
C GLY A 192 -12.30 -15.56 11.15
N GLU A 193 -11.97 -16.79 11.48
CA GLU A 193 -12.94 -17.83 11.81
C GLU A 193 -13.03 -18.16 13.32
N TYR A 194 -12.37 -17.37 14.17
CA TYR A 194 -12.43 -17.52 15.64
C TYR A 194 -13.88 -17.56 16.14
N PRO A 195 -14.23 -18.43 17.10
CA PRO A 195 -13.36 -19.30 17.90
C PRO A 195 -13.04 -20.68 17.28
N THR A 196 -13.33 -20.89 16.00
CA THR A 196 -13.11 -22.20 15.36
C THR A 196 -11.63 -22.41 15.05
N TYR A 197 -10.99 -21.37 14.52
CA TYR A 197 -9.57 -21.34 14.19
C TYR A 197 -8.92 -20.07 14.75
N ASP A 198 -7.62 -20.17 15.00
CA ASP A 198 -6.80 -19.07 15.48
C ASP A 198 -6.19 -18.35 14.26
N ASP A 199 -6.95 -17.39 13.73
CA ASP A 199 -6.60 -16.57 12.56
C ASP A 199 -6.13 -15.16 13.00
N PHE A 200 -4.87 -14.79 12.78
CA PHE A 200 -4.31 -13.54 13.27
C PHE A 200 -3.91 -12.53 12.19
N ALA A 201 -4.07 -11.26 12.52
CA ALA A 201 -3.47 -10.14 11.80
C ALA A 201 -2.53 -9.36 12.72
N TYR A 202 -1.54 -8.73 12.10
CA TYR A 202 -0.49 -7.99 12.78
C TYR A 202 -0.36 -6.61 12.14
N PHE A 203 -0.40 -5.57 12.96
CA PHE A 203 -0.09 -4.20 12.55
C PHE A 203 1.22 -3.79 13.22
N LEU A 204 2.26 -3.57 12.43
CA LEU A 204 3.59 -3.23 12.90
C LEU A 204 3.85 -1.75 12.63
N GLN A 205 4.51 -1.06 13.56
CA GLN A 205 4.99 0.31 13.38
C GLN A 205 6.36 0.46 14.03
N ALA A 206 7.33 1.04 13.31
CA ALA A 206 8.59 1.49 13.90
C ALA A 206 8.29 2.40 15.09
N ASN A 207 8.90 2.14 16.25
CA ASN A 207 8.55 2.87 17.45
C ASN A 207 8.86 4.37 17.30
N CYS A 208 7.81 5.17 17.39
CA CYS A 208 7.79 6.62 17.22
C CYS A 208 8.27 7.40 18.46
N GLU A 209 8.50 6.74 19.59
CA GLU A 209 8.93 7.36 20.86
C GLU A 209 10.43 7.72 20.89
N GLY A 210 11.18 7.29 19.88
CA GLY A 210 12.63 7.45 19.81
C GLY A 210 13.17 7.41 18.38
N PRO A 211 14.50 7.20 18.22
CA PRO A 211 15.10 7.04 16.91
C PRO A 211 14.52 5.83 16.17
N ILE A 212 14.02 6.07 14.96
CA ILE A 212 13.33 5.06 14.15
C ILE A 212 14.27 4.19 13.32
N ASP A 213 15.51 4.64 13.08
CA ASP A 213 16.50 3.89 12.31
C ASP A 213 16.94 2.61 13.06
N PRO A 214 17.41 1.56 12.39
CA PRO A 214 18.08 0.42 13.03
C PRO A 214 19.55 0.72 13.39
N GLU A 215 20.06 0.15 14.48
CA GLU A 215 21.47 0.30 14.87
C GLU A 215 22.44 -0.31 13.85
N ILE A 216 22.09 -1.46 13.27
CA ILE A 216 22.86 -2.14 12.24
C ILE A 216 21.91 -2.67 11.17
N CYS A 217 21.86 -2.00 10.02
CA CYS A 217 21.19 -2.48 8.82
C CYS A 217 22.10 -2.22 7.62
N GLN A 218 22.96 -3.19 7.30
CA GLN A 218 23.97 -3.06 6.25
C GLN A 218 24.19 -4.40 5.54
N GLU A 219 24.73 -4.34 4.33
CA GLU A 219 24.97 -5.53 3.52
C GLU A 219 25.90 -6.55 4.20
N GLY A 220 25.49 -7.82 4.16
CA GLY A 220 26.28 -8.94 4.66
C GLY A 220 26.43 -9.01 6.18
N SER A 221 25.71 -8.19 6.94
CA SER A 221 25.69 -8.21 8.41
C SER A 221 24.30 -8.56 8.93
N PRO A 222 24.19 -9.36 10.01
CA PRO A 222 22.91 -9.56 10.68
C PRO A 222 22.31 -8.24 11.18
N LEU A 223 20.99 -8.12 11.05
CA LEU A 223 20.21 -6.99 11.52
C LEU A 223 20.39 -6.81 13.03
N THR A 224 20.58 -5.58 13.48
CA THR A 224 20.34 -5.19 14.87
C THR A 224 19.44 -3.96 14.86
N TRP A 225 18.25 -4.13 15.41
CA TRP A 225 17.26 -3.08 15.62
C TRP A 225 16.65 -3.31 17.01
N ASP A 226 17.35 -2.81 18.02
CA ASP A 226 17.07 -3.08 19.43
C ASP A 226 16.21 -1.99 20.05
N ARG A 227 16.72 -0.75 20.00
CA ARG A 227 16.08 0.45 20.57
C ARG A 227 15.64 0.27 22.03
N ASN A 228 16.45 -0.40 22.84
CA ASN A 228 16.14 -0.77 24.23
C ASN A 228 14.89 -1.65 24.32
N ASP A 229 14.92 -2.79 23.63
CA ASP A 229 13.82 -3.77 23.58
C ASP A 229 12.49 -3.20 23.04
N ALA A 230 12.54 -2.18 22.18
CA ALA A 230 11.37 -1.40 21.78
C ALA A 230 11.44 -0.85 20.35
N ALA A 231 12.13 -1.53 19.43
CA ALA A 231 12.31 -1.06 18.06
C ALA A 231 11.00 -0.95 17.26
N VAL A 232 10.10 -1.92 17.40
CA VAL A 232 8.84 -1.97 16.68
C VAL A 232 7.69 -2.26 17.65
N LYS A 233 6.62 -1.48 17.52
CA LYS A 233 5.35 -1.68 18.22
C LYS A 233 4.43 -2.51 17.34
N VAL A 234 3.87 -3.59 17.87
CA VAL A 234 3.02 -4.51 17.12
C VAL A 234 1.69 -4.66 17.82
N TYR A 235 0.61 -4.36 17.09
CA TYR A 235 -0.75 -4.67 17.50
C TYR A 235 -1.16 -6.01 16.90
N PHE A 236 -1.23 -7.02 17.75
CA PHE A 236 -1.57 -8.40 17.40
C PHE A 236 -3.07 -8.64 17.63
N VAL A 237 -3.80 -9.09 16.60
CA VAL A 237 -5.26 -9.16 16.62
C VAL A 237 -5.78 -10.52 16.13
N GLN A 238 -6.64 -11.16 16.91
CA GLN A 238 -7.37 -12.38 16.53
C GLN A 238 -8.59 -12.05 15.68
N GLY A 239 -8.64 -12.38 14.39
CA GLY A 239 -9.80 -12.15 13.54
C GLY A 239 -11.05 -12.92 13.98
N ASP A 240 -12.23 -12.34 13.73
CA ASP A 240 -13.53 -13.00 13.95
C ASP A 240 -14.49 -12.75 12.78
N TRP A 241 -15.60 -13.50 12.73
CA TRP A 241 -16.56 -13.46 11.62
C TRP A 241 -17.26 -12.12 11.43
N GLU A 242 -17.38 -11.32 12.49
CA GLU A 242 -18.10 -10.05 12.49
C GLU A 242 -17.15 -8.86 12.25
N GLY A 243 -15.83 -9.10 12.24
CA GLY A 243 -14.82 -8.05 12.13
C GLY A 243 -14.87 -7.08 13.32
N THR A 244 -15.16 -7.57 14.52
CA THR A 244 -15.40 -6.70 15.69
C THR A 244 -14.14 -5.97 16.17
N LYS A 245 -12.97 -6.50 15.81
CA LYS A 245 -11.65 -6.02 16.23
C LYS A 245 -10.98 -5.23 15.13
N HIS A 246 -10.26 -4.19 15.51
CA HIS A 246 -9.72 -3.23 14.56
C HIS A 246 -8.54 -2.42 15.11
N LEU A 247 -7.82 -1.79 14.19
CA LEU A 247 -6.92 -0.67 14.44
C LEU A 247 -7.34 0.53 13.58
N ASP A 248 -7.24 1.73 14.11
CA ASP A 248 -7.37 2.98 13.37
C ASP A 248 -6.04 3.32 12.68
N LEU A 249 -6.03 3.32 11.35
CA LEU A 249 -4.82 3.60 10.56
C LEU A 249 -4.52 5.10 10.43
N ASN A 250 -5.36 5.98 11.00
CA ASN A 250 -5.06 7.42 11.05
C ASN A 250 -4.02 7.74 12.13
N ASP A 251 -4.06 7.02 13.26
CA ASP A 251 -3.14 7.24 14.37
C ASP A 251 -2.21 6.04 14.66
N TRP A 252 -2.55 4.84 14.16
CA TRP A 252 -1.83 3.60 14.39
C TRP A 252 -1.67 3.25 15.88
N THR A 253 -2.57 3.73 16.73
CA THR A 253 -2.57 3.48 18.18
C THR A 253 -3.95 3.10 18.71
N THR A 254 -5.01 3.73 18.20
CA THR A 254 -6.38 3.47 18.65
C THR A 254 -6.88 2.16 18.07
N GLY A 255 -7.08 1.15 18.91
CA GLY A 255 -7.57 -0.16 18.48
C GLY A 255 -8.52 -0.82 19.48
N SER A 256 -9.19 -1.89 19.04
CA SER A 256 -10.03 -2.72 19.89
C SER A 256 -9.77 -4.21 19.65
N GLY A 257 -9.59 -4.97 20.73
CA GLY A 257 -9.51 -6.43 20.72
C GLY A 257 -8.15 -7.04 20.39
N GLY A 258 -7.12 -6.23 20.17
CA GLY A 258 -5.73 -6.67 20.02
C GLY A 258 -4.89 -6.53 21.29
N ILE A 259 -3.67 -7.07 21.21
CA ILE A 259 -2.63 -7.03 22.26
C ILE A 259 -1.42 -6.31 21.69
N TRP A 260 -0.89 -5.35 22.45
CA TRP A 260 0.33 -4.65 22.08
C TRP A 260 1.57 -5.45 22.47
N GLN A 261 2.57 -5.41 21.61
CA GLN A 261 3.86 -6.05 21.78
C GLN A 261 4.99 -5.11 21.35
N ASN A 262 6.13 -5.23 22.02
CA ASN A 262 7.40 -4.73 21.52
C ASN A 262 8.13 -5.87 20.81
N TRP A 263 8.62 -5.59 19.60
CA TRP A 263 9.49 -6.47 18.85
C TRP A 263 10.84 -5.78 18.64
N TRP A 264 11.91 -6.55 18.72
CA TRP A 264 13.26 -6.07 18.46
C TRP A 264 14.17 -7.18 17.96
N VAL A 265 15.27 -6.81 17.31
CA VAL A 265 16.22 -7.73 16.72
C VAL A 265 17.62 -7.48 17.26
N GLU A 266 18.25 -8.51 17.82
CA GLU A 266 19.66 -8.48 18.22
C GLU A 266 20.47 -9.47 17.39
N SER A 267 21.42 -8.96 16.58
CA SER A 267 22.31 -9.79 15.76
C SER A 267 21.61 -10.89 14.95
N GLY A 268 20.48 -10.54 14.32
CA GLY A 268 19.68 -11.43 13.50
C GLY A 268 18.72 -12.36 14.27
N SER A 269 18.53 -12.14 15.57
CA SER A 269 17.55 -12.85 16.39
C SER A 269 16.40 -11.92 16.76
N LEU A 270 15.17 -12.26 16.36
CA LEU A 270 13.95 -11.54 16.73
C LEU A 270 13.48 -11.97 18.13
N THR A 271 13.09 -10.99 18.95
CA THR A 271 12.40 -11.18 20.22
C THR A 271 11.06 -10.44 20.20
N GLU A 272 10.04 -11.05 20.78
CA GLU A 272 8.68 -10.53 20.89
C GLU A 272 8.26 -10.52 22.37
N LEU A 273 7.76 -9.40 22.87
CA LEU A 273 7.28 -9.29 24.26
C LEU A 273 6.03 -8.42 24.34
N GLU A 274 4.99 -8.87 25.05
CA GLU A 274 3.82 -8.04 25.33
C GLU A 274 4.21 -6.73 26.03
N ASN A 275 3.57 -5.64 25.61
CA ASN A 275 3.84 -4.31 26.12
C ASN A 275 2.59 -3.42 25.96
N GLU A 276 2.72 -2.14 26.32
CA GLU A 276 1.66 -1.15 26.12
C GLU A 276 1.74 -0.53 24.72
N GLU A 277 0.65 0.13 24.33
CA GLU A 277 0.55 0.94 23.12
C GLU A 277 1.67 1.99 23.01
N PRO A 278 2.04 2.42 21.79
CA PRO A 278 3.02 3.49 21.64
C PRO A 278 2.46 4.83 22.13
N GLU A 279 3.26 5.55 22.91
CA GLU A 279 3.05 6.96 23.24
C GLU A 279 3.68 7.83 22.15
N CYS A 280 3.23 7.68 20.90
CA CYS A 280 3.63 8.60 19.86
C CYS A 280 3.20 10.00 20.28
N ALA A 281 4.15 10.94 20.30
CA ALA A 281 3.77 12.34 20.35
C ALA A 281 2.77 12.53 19.21
N THR A 282 1.55 13.01 19.52
CA THR A 282 0.64 13.55 18.51
C THR A 282 1.32 14.78 17.97
N ASN A 283 2.33 14.58 17.13
CA ASN A 283 2.86 15.61 16.31
C ASN A 283 1.69 15.95 15.40
N LEU A 284 1.02 17.06 15.72
CA LEU A 284 0.34 17.91 14.75
C LEU A 284 1.30 18.41 13.63
N ASN A 285 2.47 17.79 13.51
CA ASN A 285 3.64 18.10 12.72
C ASN A 285 4.27 16.80 12.16
N GLU A 286 3.52 15.70 11.97
CA GLU A 286 3.73 15.01 10.70
C GLU A 286 3.36 16.06 9.67
N GLU A 287 4.41 16.74 9.15
CA GLU A 287 4.28 17.64 8.02
C GLU A 287 3.61 16.79 6.96
N SER A 288 2.29 16.93 6.83
CA SER A 288 1.56 16.26 5.77
C SER A 288 2.20 16.74 4.49
N GLU A 289 2.99 15.86 3.86
CA GLU A 289 3.15 15.92 2.42
C GLU A 289 1.72 16.03 1.91
N LEU A 290 1.42 17.12 1.18
CA LEU A 290 0.12 17.24 0.57
C LEU A 290 -0.10 15.95 -0.22
N ASP A 291 -1.14 15.18 0.12
CA ASP A 291 -1.46 13.97 -0.61
C ASP A 291 -2.09 14.39 -1.96
N ILE A 292 -1.23 14.71 -2.91
CA ILE A 292 -1.53 15.42 -4.18
C ILE A 292 -2.52 14.66 -5.04
N PHE A 293 -2.56 13.34 -4.84
CA PHE A 293 -3.47 12.46 -5.54
C PHE A 293 -4.92 12.62 -5.06
N GLN A 294 -5.17 12.89 -3.78
CA GLN A 294 -6.50 13.27 -3.30
C GLN A 294 -6.90 14.66 -3.79
N LEU A 295 -5.90 15.51 -4.03
CA LEU A 295 -6.14 16.90 -4.33
C LEU A 295 -6.65 17.10 -5.75
N ILE A 296 -6.31 16.24 -6.71
CA ILE A 296 -6.50 16.55 -8.13
C ILE A 296 -7.65 15.78 -8.79
N GLU A 297 -8.72 16.51 -9.15
CA GLU A 297 -9.82 15.99 -9.97
C GLU A 297 -9.58 16.28 -11.46
N PHE A 298 -9.70 15.25 -12.30
CA PHE A 298 -9.52 15.37 -13.75
C PHE A 298 -10.84 15.32 -14.51
N SER A 299 -11.14 16.35 -15.30
CA SER A 299 -12.22 16.25 -16.30
C SER A 299 -11.76 15.37 -17.48
N ARG A 300 -12.65 14.60 -18.10
CA ARG A 300 -12.39 13.96 -19.41
C ARG A 300 -13.26 14.57 -20.52
N PRO A 301 -12.67 15.15 -21.61
CA PRO A 301 -11.23 15.36 -21.83
C PRO A 301 -10.63 16.33 -20.80
N LEU A 302 -9.30 16.27 -20.61
CA LEU A 302 -8.55 17.05 -19.62
C LEU A 302 -8.52 18.54 -20.00
N ASN A 303 -9.67 19.18 -19.80
CA ASN A 303 -9.90 20.60 -19.99
C ASN A 303 -9.60 21.37 -18.71
N TYR A 304 -9.65 20.69 -17.55
CA TYR A 304 -9.39 21.31 -16.27
C TYR A 304 -8.64 20.37 -15.35
N ILE A 305 -7.77 20.96 -14.53
CA ILE A 305 -7.22 20.36 -13.33
C ILE A 305 -7.95 21.03 -12.16
N GLY A 306 -8.73 20.26 -11.42
CA GLY A 306 -9.31 20.71 -10.14
C GLY A 306 -8.35 20.42 -9.02
N VAL A 307 -8.25 21.29 -8.02
CA VAL A 307 -7.47 21.07 -6.80
C VAL A 307 -8.36 21.33 -5.59
N LEU A 308 -8.49 20.39 -4.66
CA LEU A 308 -9.52 20.42 -3.61
C LEU A 308 -9.18 21.28 -2.36
N GLU A 309 -7.99 21.88 -2.28
CA GLU A 309 -7.55 22.71 -1.12
C GLU A 309 -7.68 24.22 -1.39
N PRO A 310 -8.15 25.02 -0.41
CA PRO A 310 -8.09 26.48 -0.48
C PRO A 310 -6.64 27.00 -0.29
N ASP A 311 -6.39 28.25 -0.69
CA ASP A 311 -5.14 28.98 -0.41
C ASP A 311 -3.85 28.32 -0.93
N ILE A 312 -3.93 27.70 -2.10
CA ILE A 312 -2.81 27.07 -2.82
C ILE A 312 -2.37 27.88 -4.05
N THR A 313 -1.17 27.57 -4.55
CA THR A 313 -0.64 27.93 -5.86
C THR A 313 -0.42 26.67 -6.67
N VAL A 314 -0.94 26.64 -7.89
CA VAL A 314 -0.76 25.53 -8.83
C VAL A 314 0.07 26.01 -10.00
N GLU A 315 1.10 25.26 -10.36
CA GLU A 315 1.93 25.47 -11.56
C GLU A 315 1.85 24.24 -12.46
N VAL A 316 1.66 24.46 -13.76
CA VAL A 316 1.68 23.38 -14.75
C VAL A 316 2.87 23.59 -15.66
N ILE A 317 3.72 22.59 -15.74
CA ILE A 317 4.99 22.61 -16.46
C ILE A 317 4.93 21.58 -17.58
N ASP A 318 5.31 21.96 -18.79
CA ASP A 318 5.43 21.02 -19.91
C ASP A 318 6.71 20.18 -19.84
N CYS A 319 6.84 19.17 -20.71
CA CYS A 319 8.02 18.29 -20.77
C CYS A 319 9.34 19.00 -21.11
N ARG A 320 9.33 20.29 -21.44
CA ARG A 320 10.52 21.11 -21.70
C ARG A 320 10.89 21.98 -20.49
N GLY A 321 10.17 21.86 -19.37
CA GLY A 321 10.37 22.67 -18.17
C GLY A 321 9.73 24.06 -18.27
N VAL A 322 8.85 24.31 -19.24
CA VAL A 322 8.18 25.61 -19.39
C VAL A 322 6.89 25.62 -18.58
N ILE A 323 6.74 26.60 -17.69
CA ILE A 323 5.47 26.85 -16.99
C ILE A 323 4.44 27.33 -18.03
N ILE A 324 3.43 26.52 -18.30
CA ILE A 324 2.36 26.80 -19.26
C ILE A 324 1.10 27.36 -18.61
N ALA A 325 0.90 27.13 -17.31
CA ALA A 325 -0.20 27.69 -16.54
C ALA A 325 0.21 27.89 -15.08
N ARG A 326 -0.31 28.95 -14.46
CA ARG A 326 -0.21 29.20 -13.02
C ARG A 326 -1.56 29.71 -12.50
N SER A 327 -2.03 29.18 -11.38
CA SER A 327 -3.29 29.59 -10.75
C SER A 327 -3.11 29.70 -9.24
N SER A 328 -3.71 30.72 -8.62
CA SER A 328 -3.83 30.84 -7.17
C SER A 328 -5.19 30.35 -6.67
N GLY A 329 -5.83 29.45 -7.42
CA GLY A 329 -7.15 28.93 -7.12
C GLY A 329 -7.26 27.46 -7.49
N GLN A 330 -8.32 26.84 -6.99
CA GLN A 330 -8.64 25.41 -7.07
C GLN A 330 -8.88 24.86 -8.48
N ARG A 331 -8.63 25.64 -9.53
CA ARG A 331 -8.88 25.23 -10.90
C ARG A 331 -7.86 25.83 -11.85
N VAL A 332 -7.31 24.97 -12.71
CA VAL A 332 -6.44 25.36 -13.82
C VAL A 332 -7.12 24.96 -15.13
N ASP A 333 -7.31 25.92 -16.03
CA ASP A 333 -7.83 25.66 -17.38
C ASP A 333 -6.71 25.11 -18.27
N MET A 334 -6.91 23.89 -18.74
CA MET A 334 -6.02 23.16 -19.62
C MET A 334 -6.55 23.08 -21.05
N SER A 335 -7.71 23.67 -21.37
CA SER A 335 -8.37 23.52 -22.69
C SER A 335 -7.48 23.90 -23.87
N GLN A 336 -6.64 24.94 -23.73
CA GLN A 336 -5.71 25.43 -24.76
C GLN A 336 -4.33 24.76 -24.73
N ALA A 337 -4.04 23.92 -23.73
CA ALA A 337 -2.77 23.18 -23.67
C ALA A 337 -2.69 22.15 -24.82
N ALA A 338 -1.50 21.91 -25.35
CA ALA A 338 -1.28 20.88 -26.36
C ALA A 338 -1.53 19.46 -25.79
N LEU A 339 -1.57 18.46 -26.65
CA LEU A 339 -1.52 17.06 -26.20
C LEU A 339 -0.11 16.76 -25.70
N GLY A 340 0.02 16.06 -24.58
CA GLY A 340 1.33 15.80 -23.98
C GLY A 340 1.30 15.50 -22.49
N ILE A 341 2.49 15.34 -21.93
CA ILE A 341 2.73 15.11 -20.51
C ILE A 341 3.05 16.44 -19.84
N TYR A 342 2.43 16.67 -18.69
CA TYR A 342 2.62 17.86 -17.88
C TYR A 342 2.93 17.45 -16.44
N GLN A 343 3.81 18.21 -15.79
CA GLN A 343 3.99 18.17 -14.34
C GLN A 343 3.11 19.25 -13.72
N VAL A 344 2.31 18.89 -12.72
CA VAL A 344 1.50 19.82 -11.95
C VAL A 344 2.13 19.90 -10.57
N ILE A 345 2.62 21.09 -10.22
CA ILE A 345 3.15 21.40 -8.90
C ILE A 345 2.08 22.13 -8.13
N VAL A 346 1.73 21.65 -6.95
CA VAL A 346 0.81 22.32 -6.03
C VAL A 346 1.61 22.76 -4.82
N THR A 347 1.53 24.04 -4.46
CA THR A 347 2.21 24.64 -3.31
C THR A 347 1.18 25.30 -2.40
N ASP A 348 1.16 25.00 -1.11
CA ASP A 348 0.23 25.64 -0.17
C ASP A 348 0.73 27.00 0.36
N SER A 349 -0.10 27.67 1.16
CA SER A 349 0.23 28.94 1.80
C SER A 349 1.43 28.87 2.76
N ASN A 350 1.79 27.67 3.23
CA ASN A 350 2.91 27.42 4.13
C ASN A 350 4.21 27.12 3.36
N GLY A 351 4.17 27.10 2.02
CA GLY A 351 5.31 26.84 1.15
C GLY A 351 5.62 25.36 0.95
N ARG A 352 4.76 24.45 1.42
CA ARG A 352 4.86 23.02 1.13
C ARG A 352 4.42 22.78 -0.30
N SER A 353 5.15 21.97 -1.05
CA SER A 353 4.79 21.66 -2.42
C SER A 353 4.85 20.17 -2.70
N GLY A 354 4.15 19.76 -3.74
CA GLY A 354 4.54 18.53 -4.39
C GLY A 354 4.07 18.46 -5.83
N THR A 355 4.38 17.34 -6.49
CA THR A 355 4.27 17.20 -7.94
C THR A 355 3.48 15.96 -8.36
N VAL A 356 2.56 16.11 -9.31
CA VAL A 356 1.92 15.00 -10.03
C VAL A 356 2.18 15.10 -11.53
N GLN A 357 2.23 13.95 -12.21
CA GLN A 357 2.27 13.91 -13.67
C GLN A 357 0.86 13.71 -14.24
N VAL A 358 0.52 14.50 -15.25
CA VAL A 358 -0.79 14.45 -15.93
C VAL A 358 -0.60 14.32 -17.43
N VAL A 359 -1.44 13.51 -18.07
CA VAL A 359 -1.38 13.26 -19.51
C VAL A 359 -2.64 13.83 -20.17
N LYS A 360 -2.46 14.82 -21.05
CA LYS A 360 -3.53 15.32 -21.91
C LYS A 360 -3.52 14.53 -23.22
N ARG A 361 -4.57 13.73 -23.44
CA ARG A 361 -4.78 12.87 -24.61
C ARG A 361 -5.74 13.49 -25.61
#